data_AF-C5KR22-F1
#
_entry.id   AF-C5KR22-F1
#
_cell.length_a   1.000
_cell.length_b   1.000
_cell.length_c   1.000
_cell.angle_alpha   90.00
_cell.angle_beta   90.00
_cell.angle_gamma   90.00
#
_symmetry.space_group_name_H-M   'P 1'
#
loop_
_entity.id
_entity.type
_entity.pdbx_description
1 polymer ?
#
loop_
_entity_poly.entity_id
_entity_poly.type
_entity_poly.pdbx_seq_one_letter_code
_entity_poly.pdbx_strand_id
1 'polypeptide(L)'
;ALHCTRAMMYLTEYLGCAMVLSPAQVRMTLLQLFLHAADISNPTKPFESCKAWANRVLDEFFAQGDLEKAQNIPVQMLNDRNTVSRPHSQIGFLEFLVAPLFLLQVARDAGSIPGSDN
;
A
#
# COMPACT_ATOMS: atom_id res chain seq x y z
N ALA A 1 -4.56 -10.32 -0.45
CA ALA A 1 -3.97 -9.65 -1.64
C ALA A 1 -5.03 -9.19 -2.66
N LEU A 2 -5.91 -10.08 -3.16
CA LEU A 2 -6.91 -9.76 -4.21
C LEU A 2 -8.00 -8.74 -3.80
N HIS A 3 -8.23 -8.55 -2.49
CA HIS A 3 -9.14 -7.51 -1.98
C HIS A 3 -8.47 -6.12 -1.89
N CYS A 4 -7.14 -6.04 -1.71
CA CYS A 4 -6.41 -4.77 -1.71
C CYS A 4 -6.31 -4.18 -3.11
N THR A 5 -6.20 -5.01 -4.15
CA THR A 5 -6.19 -4.53 -5.55
C THR A 5 -7.54 -3.96 -5.97
N ARG A 6 -8.67 -4.43 -5.41
CA ARG A 6 -9.97 -3.76 -5.61
C ARG A 6 -10.02 -2.38 -4.96
N ALA A 7 -9.53 -2.22 -3.72
CA ALA A 7 -9.44 -0.92 -3.04
C ALA A 7 -8.59 0.11 -3.81
N MET A 8 -7.47 -0.33 -4.41
CA MET A 8 -6.64 0.53 -5.25
C MET A 8 -7.26 0.83 -6.62
N MET A 9 -7.92 -0.13 -7.27
CA MET A 9 -8.66 0.13 -8.51
C MET A 9 -9.81 1.13 -8.28
N TYR A 10 -10.44 1.11 -7.10
CA TYR A 10 -11.44 2.11 -6.76
C TYR A 10 -10.85 3.52 -6.78
N LEU A 11 -9.60 3.77 -6.38
CA LEU A 11 -8.97 5.11 -6.42
C LEU A 11 -8.73 5.63 -7.84
N THR A 12 -8.27 4.77 -8.76
CA THR A 12 -8.04 5.15 -10.17
C THR A 12 -9.35 5.42 -10.91
N GLU A 13 -10.41 4.68 -10.60
CA GLU A 13 -11.76 4.89 -11.15
C GLU A 13 -12.48 6.08 -10.46
N TYR A 14 -12.19 6.36 -9.18
CA TYR A 14 -12.79 7.46 -8.40
C TYR A 14 -12.47 8.84 -8.95
N LEU A 15 -11.24 9.09 -9.42
CA LEU A 15 -10.84 10.39 -9.93
C LEU A 15 -11.41 10.70 -11.32
N GLY A 16 -11.81 9.68 -12.09
CA GLY A 16 -12.52 9.82 -13.35
C GLY A 16 -14.05 9.95 -13.19
N CYS A 17 -14.61 9.41 -12.09
CA CYS A 17 -16.06 9.29 -11.88
C CYS A 17 -16.62 10.10 -10.70
N ALA A 18 -15.84 11.03 -10.13
CA ALA A 18 -16.28 11.91 -9.02
C ALA A 18 -17.60 12.68 -9.31
N MET A 19 -18.04 12.70 -10.57
CA MET A 19 -19.30 13.27 -11.03
C MET A 19 -20.56 12.36 -10.87
N VAL A 20 -20.43 11.11 -10.36
CA VAL A 20 -21.51 10.09 -10.40
C VAL A 20 -21.98 9.59 -9.02
N LEU A 21 -21.32 9.97 -7.93
CA LEU A 21 -21.60 9.40 -6.60
C LEU A 21 -22.52 10.28 -5.75
N SER A 22 -23.49 9.64 -5.08
CA SER A 22 -24.30 10.30 -4.05
C SER A 22 -23.47 10.66 -2.81
N PRO A 23 -23.90 11.66 -2.00
CA PRO A 23 -23.20 12.03 -0.77
C PRO A 23 -22.99 10.85 0.20
N ALA A 24 -23.94 9.90 0.26
CA ALA A 24 -23.84 8.73 1.12
C ALA A 24 -22.75 7.76 0.63
N GLN A 25 -22.61 7.57 -0.70
CA GLN A 25 -21.56 6.74 -1.31
C GLN A 25 -20.19 7.36 -1.10
N VAL A 26 -20.05 8.68 -1.30
CA VAL A 26 -18.80 9.41 -1.02
C VAL A 26 -18.38 9.22 0.43
N ARG A 27 -19.30 9.42 1.40
CA ARG A 27 -19.01 9.21 2.83
C ARG A 27 -18.55 7.78 3.11
N MET A 28 -19.23 6.78 2.55
CA MET A 28 -18.88 5.37 2.78
C MET A 28 -17.49 5.05 2.23
N THR A 29 -17.15 5.52 1.04
CA THR A 29 -15.83 5.25 0.48
C THR A 29 -14.72 6.01 1.18
N LEU A 30 -14.94 7.24 1.64
CA LEU A 30 -13.95 7.94 2.46
C LEU A 30 -13.66 7.16 3.76
N LEU A 31 -14.68 6.57 4.38
CA LEU A 31 -14.49 5.71 5.55
C LEU A 31 -13.67 4.46 5.22
N GLN A 32 -13.96 3.80 4.09
CA GLN A 32 -13.19 2.63 3.64
C GLN A 32 -11.74 3.00 3.32
N LEU A 33 -11.52 4.15 2.69
CA LEU A 33 -10.20 4.69 2.36
C LEU A 33 -9.40 4.96 3.62
N PHE A 34 -9.96 5.68 4.60
CA PHE A 34 -9.27 5.99 5.84
C PHE A 34 -8.98 4.74 6.68
N LEU A 35 -9.91 3.78 6.70
CA LEU A 35 -9.68 2.51 7.38
C LEU A 35 -8.52 1.75 6.73
N HIS A 36 -8.46 1.70 5.39
CA HIS A 36 -7.37 1.05 4.68
C HIS A 36 -6.03 1.78 4.87
N ALA A 37 -6.04 3.11 4.81
CA ALA A 37 -4.86 3.93 5.07
C ALA A 37 -4.32 3.72 6.49
N ALA A 38 -5.20 3.60 7.49
CA ALA A 38 -4.80 3.30 8.86
C ALA A 38 -4.08 1.96 8.97
N ASP A 39 -4.62 0.92 8.31
CA ASP A 39 -4.09 -0.45 8.31
C ASP A 39 -2.66 -0.55 7.77
N ILE A 40 -2.36 0.19 6.69
CA ILE A 40 -1.03 0.20 6.06
C ILE A 40 -0.19 1.44 6.40
N SER A 41 -0.52 2.16 7.47
CA SER A 41 0.11 3.46 7.78
C SER A 41 1.55 3.37 8.31
N ASN A 42 2.09 2.18 8.58
CA ASN A 42 3.41 1.99 9.21
C ASN A 42 4.55 2.77 8.52
N PRO A 43 4.62 2.85 7.17
CA PRO A 43 5.68 3.60 6.50
C PRO A 43 5.57 5.12 6.59
N THR A 44 4.46 5.65 7.13
CA THR A 44 4.29 7.09 7.39
C THR A 44 4.78 7.53 8.77
N LYS A 45 5.24 6.58 9.60
CA LYS A 45 5.76 6.83 10.95
C LYS A 45 7.25 7.21 10.88
N PRO A 46 7.83 7.78 11.98
CA PRO A 46 9.27 7.99 12.06
C PRO A 46 10.04 6.71 11.72
N PHE A 47 11.20 6.86 11.06
CA PHE A 47 11.93 5.75 10.45
C PHE A 47 12.15 4.56 11.38
N GLU A 48 12.54 4.78 12.63
CA GLU A 48 12.75 3.68 13.59
C GLU A 48 11.48 2.89 13.90
N SER A 49 10.33 3.56 13.98
CA SER A 49 9.03 2.89 14.15
C SER A 49 8.65 2.11 12.88
N CYS A 50 8.79 2.74 11.71
CA CYS A 50 8.55 2.09 10.41
C CYS A 50 9.40 0.83 10.27
N LYS A 51 10.70 0.93 10.54
CA LYS A 51 11.66 -0.18 10.46
C LYS A 51 11.32 -1.31 11.43
N ALA A 52 10.95 -0.98 12.67
CA ALA A 52 10.53 -1.98 13.64
C ALA A 52 9.29 -2.75 13.18
N TRP A 53 8.27 -2.05 12.66
CA TRP A 53 7.07 -2.68 12.11
C TRP A 53 7.35 -3.52 10.86
N ALA A 54 8.15 -3.00 9.92
CA ALA A 54 8.57 -3.73 8.73
C ALA A 54 9.27 -5.05 9.09
N ASN A 55 10.15 -5.02 10.10
CA ASN A 55 10.83 -6.23 10.56
C ASN A 55 9.87 -7.24 11.17
N ARG A 56 8.92 -6.80 12.01
CA ARG A 56 7.92 -7.68 12.64
C ARG A 56 7.06 -8.40 11.60
N VAL A 57 6.59 -7.67 10.58
CA VAL A 57 5.77 -8.25 9.50
C VAL A 57 6.57 -9.27 8.70
N LEU A 58 7.82 -8.95 8.34
CA LEU A 58 8.67 -9.90 7.61
C LEU A 58 9.03 -11.12 8.47
N ASP A 59 9.27 -10.95 9.76
CA ASP A 59 9.53 -12.07 10.68
C ASP A 59 8.31 -13.02 10.75
N GLU A 60 7.10 -12.47 10.75
CA GLU A 60 5.85 -13.24 10.69
C GLU A 60 5.72 -14.00 9.35
N PHE A 61 5.98 -13.34 8.23
CA PHE A 61 5.95 -13.98 6.90
C PHE A 61 6.98 -15.11 6.79
N PHE A 62 8.17 -14.89 7.34
CA PHE A 62 9.22 -15.90 7.33
C PHE A 62 8.90 -17.08 8.25
N ALA A 63 8.29 -16.84 9.41
CA ALA A 63 7.79 -17.91 10.27
C ALA A 63 6.71 -18.74 9.56
N GLN A 64 5.78 -18.08 8.85
CA GLN A 64 4.81 -18.78 8.02
C GLN A 64 5.48 -19.60 6.91
N GLY A 65 6.46 -19.04 6.21
CA GLY A 65 7.19 -19.75 5.15
C GLY A 65 7.94 -20.98 5.64
N ASP A 66 8.49 -20.94 6.85
CA ASP A 66 9.14 -22.11 7.45
C ASP A 66 8.12 -23.23 7.77
N LEU A 67 6.92 -22.85 8.23
CA LEU A 67 5.81 -23.81 8.43
C LEU A 67 5.33 -24.40 7.10
N GLU A 68 5.20 -23.56 6.05
CA GLU A 68 4.85 -23.99 4.69
C GLU A 68 5.87 -25.04 4.18
N LYS A 69 7.18 -24.79 4.35
CA LYS A 69 8.23 -25.78 4.01
C LYS A 69 8.11 -27.07 4.80
N ALA A 70 7.92 -26.99 6.12
CA ALA A 70 7.81 -28.17 6.98
C ALA A 70 6.59 -29.04 6.62
N GLN A 71 5.53 -28.43 6.10
CA GLN A 71 4.31 -29.12 5.68
C GLN A 71 4.31 -29.53 4.20
N ASN A 72 5.41 -29.31 3.47
CA ASN A 72 5.49 -29.50 2.00
C ASN A 72 4.43 -28.70 1.22
N ILE A 73 4.08 -27.51 1.71
CA ILE A 73 3.18 -26.56 1.04
C ILE A 73 4.04 -25.58 0.22
N PRO A 74 3.61 -25.19 -0.99
CA PRO A 74 4.30 -24.16 -1.77
C PRO A 74 4.45 -22.84 -0.98
N VAL A 75 5.69 -22.42 -0.78
CA VAL A 75 6.02 -21.21 -0.02
C VAL A 75 5.67 -19.98 -0.84
N GLN A 76 4.97 -19.03 -0.23
CA GLN A 76 4.64 -17.76 -0.91
C GLN A 76 5.90 -16.90 -1.12
N MET A 77 5.91 -16.11 -2.19
CA MET A 77 7.09 -15.32 -2.62
C MET A 77 7.69 -14.45 -1.51
N LEU A 78 6.85 -13.83 -0.67
CA LEU A 78 7.30 -12.94 0.43
C LEU A 78 7.62 -13.70 1.73
N ASN A 79 7.30 -14.99 1.79
CA ASN A 79 7.45 -15.81 2.99
C ASN A 79 8.79 -16.54 3.03
N ASP A 80 9.57 -16.56 1.95
CA ASP A 80 10.88 -17.23 1.95
C ASP A 80 12.03 -16.29 2.38
N ARG A 81 12.49 -16.46 3.63
CA ARG A 81 13.63 -15.72 4.20
C ARG A 81 14.94 -15.86 3.42
N ASN A 82 15.08 -16.90 2.59
CA ASN A 82 16.30 -17.12 1.81
C ASN A 82 16.32 -16.33 0.50
N THR A 83 15.18 -15.80 0.07
CA THR A 83 15.04 -15.08 -1.22
C THR A 83 14.67 -13.61 -1.02
N VAL A 84 13.99 -13.27 0.07
CA VAL A 84 13.50 -11.91 0.31
C VAL A 84 14.57 -11.00 0.89
N SER A 85 14.91 -9.94 0.15
CA SER A 85 15.66 -8.80 0.69
C SER A 85 14.72 -7.85 1.43
N ARG A 86 14.91 -7.68 2.74
CA ARG A 86 14.10 -6.77 3.56
C ARG A 86 14.00 -5.35 2.98
N PRO A 87 15.11 -4.62 2.70
CA PRO A 87 15.00 -3.25 2.19
C PRO A 87 14.29 -3.18 0.83
N HIS A 88 14.61 -4.06 -0.12
CA HIS A 88 13.96 -4.06 -1.43
C HIS A 88 12.47 -4.40 -1.32
N SER A 89 12.07 -5.32 -0.44
CA SER A 89 10.65 -5.63 -0.20
C SER A 89 9.87 -4.41 0.29
N GLN A 90 10.50 -3.56 1.12
CA GLN A 90 9.85 -2.35 1.63
C GLN A 90 9.78 -1.24 0.58
N ILE A 91 10.77 -1.14 -0.33
CA ILE A 91 10.70 -0.24 -1.50
C ILE A 91 9.50 -0.63 -2.37
N GLY A 92 9.36 -1.92 -2.71
CA GLY A 92 8.20 -2.39 -3.48
C GLY A 92 6.87 -2.15 -2.74
N PHE A 93 6.82 -2.38 -1.43
CA PHE A 93 5.63 -2.07 -0.63
C PHE A 93 5.25 -0.58 -0.69
N LEU A 94 6.25 0.30 -0.60
CA LEU A 94 6.06 1.75 -0.72
C LEU A 94 5.57 2.15 -2.11
N GLU A 95 6.22 1.68 -3.16
CA GLU A 95 5.92 2.07 -4.55
C GLU A 95 4.55 1.56 -5.02
N PHE A 96 4.22 0.31 -4.70
CA PHE A 96 3.05 -0.34 -5.28
C PHE A 96 1.81 -0.30 -4.41
N LEU A 97 1.91 -0.11 -3.10
CA LEU A 97 0.74 -0.08 -2.20
C LEU A 97 0.57 1.25 -1.47
N VAL A 98 1.65 1.79 -0.87
CA VAL A 98 1.54 2.99 -0.03
C VAL A 98 1.45 4.26 -0.86
N ALA A 99 2.36 4.48 -1.81
CA ALA A 99 2.38 5.71 -2.61
C ALA A 99 1.06 5.95 -3.36
N PRO A 100 0.40 4.96 -3.99
CA PRO A 100 -0.88 5.21 -4.64
C PRO A 100 -2.02 5.51 -3.66
N LEU A 101 -1.91 5.10 -2.39
CA LEU A 101 -2.91 5.40 -1.38
C LEU A 101 -2.72 6.79 -0.76
N PHE A 102 -1.47 7.23 -0.58
CA PHE A 102 -1.13 8.45 0.15
C PHE A 102 -0.71 9.64 -0.74
N LEU A 103 -0.11 9.38 -1.91
CA LEU A 103 0.50 10.41 -2.78
C LEU A 103 -0.28 10.72 -4.05
N LEU A 104 -1.28 9.90 -4.41
CA LEU A 104 -2.18 10.16 -5.55
C LEU A 104 -3.03 11.45 -5.36
N GLN A 105 -2.87 12.12 -4.22
CA GLN A 105 -3.43 13.44 -3.91
C GLN A 105 -2.53 14.63 -4.37
N VAL A 106 -1.23 14.43 -4.64
CA VAL A 106 -0.28 15.56 -4.84
C VAL A 106 0.00 15.87 -6.31
N ALA A 107 -0.17 14.90 -7.22
CA ALA A 107 0.12 15.09 -8.65
C ALA A 107 -0.94 15.93 -9.39
N ARG A 108 -2.11 16.18 -8.79
CA ARG A 108 -3.14 17.05 -9.39
C ARG A 108 -2.87 18.54 -9.16
N ASP A 109 -2.11 18.88 -8.13
CA ASP A 109 -1.76 20.26 -7.78
C ASP A 109 -0.41 20.71 -8.35
N ALA A 110 0.42 19.78 -8.84
CA ALA A 110 1.68 20.10 -9.53
C ALA A 110 1.50 20.59 -10.99
N GLY A 111 0.27 20.54 -11.51
CA GLY A 111 -0.09 21.05 -12.85
C GLY A 111 -0.35 22.56 -12.92
N SER A 112 0.02 23.33 -11.90
CA SER A 112 -0.13 24.78 -11.87
C SER A 112 1.11 25.46 -11.27
N ILE A 113 2.27 25.27 -11.90
CA ILE A 113 3.37 26.24 -11.77
C ILE A 113 3.23 27.20 -12.97
N PRO A 114 2.76 28.44 -12.77
CA PRO A 114 2.82 29.43 -13.83
C PRO A 114 4.28 29.90 -13.93
N GLY A 115 4.93 29.59 -15.06
CA GLY A 115 6.24 30.14 -15.38
C GLY A 115 7.27 29.10 -15.83
N SER A 116 7.06 28.53 -17.01
CA SER A 116 8.17 27.98 -17.81
C SER A 116 7.88 28.13 -19.29
N ASP A 117 7.62 29.35 -19.72
CA ASP A 117 7.87 29.74 -21.11
C ASP A 117 9.31 30.26 -21.16
N ASN A 118 10.19 29.48 -21.78
CA ASN A 118 11.41 29.97 -22.42
C ASN A 118 11.26 29.73 -23.91
#